data_AF-A0A3N5XRU9-F1
#
_entry.id   AF-A0A3N5XRU9-F1
#
_cell.length_a   1.000
_cell.length_b   1.000
_cell.length_c   1.000
_cell.angle_alpha   90.00
_cell.angle_beta   90.00
_cell.angle_gamma   90.00
#
_symmetry.space_group_name_H-M   'P 1'
#
loop_
_entity.id
_entity.type
_entity.pdbx_description
1 polymer ?
#
loop_
_entity_poly.entity_id
_entity_poly.type
_entity_poly.pdbx_seq_one_letter_code
_entity_poly.pdbx_strand_id
1 'polypeptide(L)'
;MKKCRDCQHDISEQATSCPNCGAPYPAREKWDGWGYEYKSKAAILGLPLIHISFKFSPKMMPVPARGIIAIGQFAIGIITISQFGIGIISISQFTIAFLALAQFALAYSLLAQIGLYIDHGYGQLVWNLIDLLKLPR
;
A
#
# COMPACT_ATOMS: atom_id res chain seq x y z
N MET A 1 -35.29 1.47 9.02
CA MET A 1 -35.16 2.24 7.74
C MET A 1 -34.53 3.56 8.08
N LYS A 2 -33.63 4.07 7.22
CA LYS A 2 -32.90 5.32 7.46
C LYS A 2 -32.88 6.20 6.20
N LYS A 3 -32.72 7.51 6.37
CA LYS A 3 -32.56 8.45 5.25
C LYS A 3 -31.16 8.34 4.67
N CYS A 4 -31.06 8.34 3.34
CA CYS A 4 -29.78 8.41 2.64
C CYS A 4 -29.07 9.74 2.97
N ARG A 5 -27.79 9.68 3.35
CA ARG A 5 -27.03 10.89 3.71
C ARG A 5 -26.95 11.95 2.60
N ASP A 6 -27.00 11.55 1.32
CA ASP A 6 -26.78 12.47 0.20
C ASP A 6 -28.10 13.02 -0.38
N CYS A 7 -29.12 12.16 -0.59
CA CYS A 7 -30.38 12.54 -1.25
C CYS A 7 -31.63 12.43 -0.38
N GLN A 8 -31.52 12.02 0.89
CA GLN A 8 -32.64 11.87 1.83
C GLN A 8 -33.75 10.86 1.40
N HIS A 9 -33.49 10.01 0.41
CA HIS A 9 -34.37 8.90 0.06
C HIS A 9 -34.40 7.85 1.19
N ASP A 10 -35.54 7.20 1.42
CA ASP A 10 -35.67 6.13 2.41
C ASP A 10 -34.93 4.87 1.94
N ILE A 11 -33.96 4.43 2.73
CA ILE A 11 -33.13 3.26 2.43
C ILE A 11 -33.13 2.26 3.59
N SER A 12 -32.80 1.01 3.28
CA SER A 12 -32.47 0.00 4.29
C SER A 12 -31.17 0.39 4.99
N GLU A 13 -31.08 0.15 6.30
CA GLU A 13 -29.86 0.40 7.06
C GLU A 13 -28.67 -0.45 6.60
N GLN A 14 -28.96 -1.57 5.94
CA GLN A 14 -27.97 -2.48 5.38
C GLN A 14 -27.70 -2.23 3.88
N ALA A 15 -28.29 -1.19 3.28
CA ALA A 15 -28.08 -0.88 1.88
C ALA A 15 -26.59 -0.59 1.62
N THR A 16 -26.02 -1.23 0.60
CA THR A 16 -24.64 -0.98 0.12
C THR A 16 -24.58 0.17 -0.88
N SER A 17 -25.71 0.49 -1.53
CA SER A 17 -25.88 1.62 -2.43
C SER A 17 -27.29 2.19 -2.33
N CYS A 18 -27.45 3.50 -2.47
CA CYS A 18 -28.77 4.15 -2.52
C CYS A 18 -29.42 3.90 -3.89
N PRO A 19 -30.66 3.38 -3.96
CA PRO A 19 -31.33 3.11 -5.23
C PRO A 19 -31.69 4.38 -6.03
N ASN A 20 -31.74 5.55 -5.37
CA ASN A 20 -32.10 6.81 -6.01
C ASN A 20 -30.88 7.59 -6.56
N CYS A 21 -29.81 7.72 -5.77
CA CYS A 21 -28.66 8.56 -6.14
C CYS A 21 -27.32 7.81 -6.27
N GLY A 22 -27.29 6.50 -5.95
CA GLY A 22 -26.07 5.70 -6.02
C GLY A 22 -25.06 5.90 -4.87
N ALA A 23 -25.39 6.69 -3.84
CA ALA A 23 -24.50 6.90 -2.70
C ALA A 23 -24.10 5.57 -2.02
N PRO A 24 -22.80 5.25 -1.85
CA PRO A 24 -22.35 3.99 -1.27
C PRO A 24 -22.51 3.98 0.27
N TYR A 25 -22.93 2.86 0.84
CA TYR A 25 -23.27 2.73 2.27
C TYR A 25 -24.10 3.93 2.79
N PRO A 26 -25.26 4.24 2.18
CA PRO A 26 -25.98 5.50 2.37
C PRO A 26 -26.53 5.70 3.78
N ALA A 27 -26.64 4.62 4.58
CA ALA A 27 -27.07 4.67 5.98
C ALA A 27 -26.00 5.22 6.93
N ARG A 28 -24.73 5.22 6.53
CA ARG A 28 -23.63 5.80 7.34
C ARG A 28 -23.67 7.31 7.23
N GLU A 29 -23.56 7.99 8.38
CA GLU A 29 -23.52 9.45 8.46
C GLU A 29 -22.35 10.03 7.68
N LYS A 30 -21.19 9.38 7.78
CA LYS A 30 -20.00 9.70 7.00
C LYS A 30 -19.50 8.46 6.29
N TRP A 31 -19.03 8.65 5.06
CA TRP A 31 -18.33 7.62 4.30
C TRP A 31 -16.98 8.14 3.87
N ASP A 32 -15.93 7.55 4.41
CA ASP A 32 -14.53 7.88 4.14
C ASP A 32 -13.83 6.79 3.32
N GLY A 33 -14.63 5.92 2.67
CA GLY A 33 -14.15 4.84 1.82
C GLY A 33 -14.51 3.45 2.35
N TRP A 34 -13.78 2.45 1.89
CA TRP A 34 -13.96 1.05 2.30
C TRP A 34 -12.61 0.40 2.62
N GLY A 35 -12.63 -0.69 3.39
CA GLY A 35 -11.42 -1.38 3.85
C GLY A 35 -10.97 -0.95 5.24
N TYR A 36 -9.75 -1.33 5.61
CA TYR A 36 -9.20 -1.17 6.96
C TYR A 36 -7.99 -0.25 6.97
N GLU A 37 -7.96 0.70 7.92
CA GLU A 37 -6.83 1.59 8.17
C GLU A 37 -6.59 1.67 9.68
N TYR A 38 -5.35 1.46 10.09
CA TYR A 38 -4.89 1.62 11.46
C TYR A 38 -3.59 2.41 11.49
N LYS A 39 -3.52 3.41 12.38
CA LYS A 39 -2.32 4.18 12.69
C LYS A 39 -2.07 4.12 14.18
N SER A 40 -0.85 3.78 14.57
CA SER A 40 -0.45 3.82 15.98
C SER A 40 -0.48 5.24 16.52
N LYS A 41 -0.78 5.38 17.82
CA LYS A 41 -0.70 6.68 18.52
C LYS A 41 0.76 7.17 18.65
N ALA A 42 1.70 6.24 18.83
CA ALA A 42 3.12 6.55 18.83
C ALA A 42 3.56 6.96 17.42
N ALA A 43 4.34 8.04 17.35
CA ALA A 43 4.90 8.58 16.12
C ALA A 43 6.38 8.94 16.30
N ILE A 44 7.16 8.74 15.25
CA ILE A 44 8.59 9.09 15.17
C ILE A 44 8.74 10.00 13.95
N LEU A 45 9.30 11.19 14.13
CA LEU A 45 9.48 12.18 13.04
C LEU A 45 8.20 12.50 12.26
N GLY A 46 7.05 12.51 12.94
CA GLY A 46 5.74 12.75 12.31
C GLY A 46 5.15 11.56 11.54
N LEU A 47 5.84 10.42 11.49
CA LEU A 47 5.34 9.17 10.93
C LEU A 47 4.82 8.27 12.05
N PRO A 48 3.65 7.61 11.88
CA PRO A 48 3.19 6.61 12.85
C PRO A 48 4.20 5.47 12.94
N LEU A 49 4.43 4.96 14.15
CA LEU A 49 5.26 3.79 14.39
C LEU A 49 4.76 2.59 13.57
N ILE A 50 3.45 2.35 13.55
CA ILE A 50 2.80 1.31 12.77
C ILE A 50 1.66 1.94 11.97
N HIS A 51 1.65 1.68 10.66
CA HIS A 51 0.53 2.02 9.79
C HIS A 51 0.14 0.78 8.99
N ILE A 52 -1.08 0.29 9.21
CA ILE A 52 -1.68 -0.80 8.44
C ILE A 52 -2.77 -0.20 7.55
N SER A 53 -2.71 -0.41 6.25
CA SER A 53 -3.74 0.10 5.33
C SER A 53 -4.04 -0.86 4.18
N PHE A 54 -5.28 -1.32 4.17
CA PHE A 54 -5.96 -2.00 3.07
C PHE A 54 -7.21 -1.20 2.67
N LYS A 55 -7.16 0.13 2.87
CA LYS A 55 -8.28 1.03 2.66
C LYS A 55 -8.24 1.65 1.26
N PHE A 56 -9.41 1.84 0.68
CA PHE A 56 -9.65 2.67 -0.48
C PHE A 56 -10.49 3.87 -0.07
N SER A 57 -10.09 5.04 -0.54
CA SER A 57 -10.79 6.31 -0.33
C SER A 57 -12.16 6.34 -1.05
N PRO A 58 -13.01 7.35 -0.79
CA PRO A 58 -14.28 7.52 -1.50
C PRO A 58 -14.14 7.63 -3.02
N LYS A 59 -12.96 8.06 -3.50
CA LYS A 59 -12.62 8.20 -4.92
C LYS A 59 -12.07 6.90 -5.53
N MET A 60 -12.20 5.77 -4.85
CA MET A 60 -11.66 4.46 -5.26
C MET A 60 -10.13 4.43 -5.41
N MET A 61 -9.42 5.39 -4.80
CA MET A 61 -7.96 5.39 -4.76
C MET A 61 -7.49 4.63 -3.50
N PRO A 62 -6.50 3.72 -3.63
CA PRO A 62 -5.92 3.07 -2.47
C PRO A 62 -5.27 4.10 -1.54
N VAL A 63 -5.34 3.86 -0.24
CA VAL A 63 -4.68 4.66 0.80
C VAL A 63 -3.38 3.94 1.17
N PRO A 64 -2.20 4.42 0.75
CA PRO A 64 -0.96 3.73 1.04
C PRO A 64 -0.63 3.76 2.54
N ALA A 65 -0.14 2.65 3.06
CA ALA A 65 0.46 2.60 4.38
C ALA A 65 1.75 3.44 4.37
N ARG A 66 1.88 4.32 5.37
CA ARG A 66 2.96 5.29 5.55
C ARG A 66 3.37 5.36 7.01
N GLY A 67 4.54 4.83 7.35
CA GLY A 67 4.97 4.72 8.74
C GLY A 67 6.39 4.18 8.89
N ILE A 68 6.83 4.01 10.13
CA ILE A 68 8.10 3.32 10.42
C ILE A 68 7.96 1.85 10.02
N ILE A 69 6.90 1.19 10.49
CA ILE A 69 6.45 -0.12 10.01
C ILE A 69 5.16 0.10 9.20
N ALA A 70 5.21 -0.14 7.90
CA ALA A 70 4.11 0.07 6.98
C ALA A 70 3.65 -1.26 6.37
N ILE A 71 2.37 -1.60 6.58
CA ILE A 71 1.77 -2.88 6.14
C ILE A 71 0.56 -2.57 5.26
N GLY A 72 0.51 -3.08 4.04
CA GLY A 72 -0.64 -2.83 3.16
C GLY A 72 -0.46 -3.27 1.73
N GLN A 73 -1.44 -2.99 0.87
CA GLN A 73 -1.29 -3.24 -0.58
C GLN A 73 -0.18 -2.35 -1.16
N PHE A 74 -0.19 -1.07 -0.78
CA PHE A 74 0.84 -0.09 -1.11
C PHE A 74 1.46 0.40 0.19
N ALA A 75 2.78 0.31 0.33
CA ALA A 75 3.47 0.75 1.54
C ALA A 75 4.70 1.60 1.22
N ILE A 76 4.89 2.65 2.01
CA ILE A 76 6.08 3.51 1.99
C ILE A 76 6.55 3.70 3.43
N GLY A 77 7.77 3.27 3.75
CA GLY A 77 8.23 3.31 5.14
C GLY A 77 9.68 2.90 5.34
N ILE A 78 10.09 2.74 6.60
CA ILE A 78 11.40 2.18 6.91
C ILE A 78 11.36 0.66 6.71
N ILE A 79 10.38 0.01 7.32
CA ILE A 79 10.09 -1.41 7.17
C ILE A 79 8.75 -1.55 6.45
N THR A 80 8.73 -2.22 5.30
CA THR A 80 7.52 -2.42 4.49
C THR A 80 7.16 -3.89 4.37
N ILE A 81 5.88 -4.21 4.60
CA ILE A 81 5.28 -5.53 4.30
C ILE A 81 4.11 -5.29 3.36
N SER A 82 4.30 -5.55 2.07
CA SER A 82 3.30 -5.09 1.07
C SER A 82 3.29 -5.84 -0.25
N GLN A 83 2.28 -5.56 -1.07
CA GLN A 83 2.32 -5.95 -2.47
C GLN A 83 3.28 -5.04 -3.26
N PHE A 84 3.12 -3.73 -3.11
CA PHE A 84 3.97 -2.71 -3.73
C PHE A 84 4.62 -1.86 -2.62
N GLY A 85 5.93 -2.03 -2.43
CA GLY A 85 6.65 -1.44 -1.31
C GLY A 85 7.79 -0.51 -1.73
N ILE A 86 7.94 0.62 -1.05
CA ILE A 86 9.15 1.45 -1.10
C ILE A 86 9.67 1.62 0.32
N GLY A 87 10.91 1.21 0.59
CA GLY A 87 11.45 1.37 1.93
C GLY A 87 12.93 1.06 2.10
N ILE A 88 13.38 1.04 3.35
CA ILE A 88 14.77 0.67 3.66
C ILE A 88 14.88 -0.85 3.72
N ILE A 89 14.03 -1.49 4.52
CA ILE A 89 13.89 -2.95 4.57
C ILE A 89 12.51 -3.30 4.05
N SER A 90 12.44 -4.10 2.99
CA SER A 90 11.17 -4.41 2.33
C SER A 90 10.97 -5.90 2.14
N ILE A 91 9.82 -6.39 2.60
CA ILE A 91 9.28 -7.71 2.27
C ILE A 91 8.06 -7.46 1.38
N SER A 92 8.19 -7.64 0.08
CA SER A 92 7.10 -7.28 -0.85
C SER A 92 7.06 -8.07 -2.14
N GLN A 93 5.93 -8.07 -2.85
CA GLN A 93 5.89 -8.68 -4.18
C GLN A 93 6.73 -7.87 -5.18
N PHE A 94 6.48 -6.56 -5.24
CA PHE A 94 7.20 -5.58 -6.05
C PHE A 94 7.80 -4.52 -5.14
N THR A 95 9.10 -4.24 -5.26
CA THR A 95 9.71 -3.24 -4.38
C THR A 95 10.90 -2.48 -4.96
N ILE A 96 11.04 -1.25 -4.46
CA ILE A 96 12.29 -0.49 -4.52
C ILE A 96 12.77 -0.30 -3.09
N ALA A 97 13.95 -0.82 -2.75
CA ALA A 97 14.42 -0.74 -1.36
C ALA A 97 15.93 -0.71 -1.21
N PHE A 98 16.41 -0.48 0.02
CA PHE A 98 17.83 -0.70 0.33
C PHE A 98 18.12 -2.20 0.49
N LEU A 99 17.38 -2.88 1.38
CA LEU A 99 17.36 -4.33 1.55
C LEU A 99 16.00 -4.87 1.14
N ALA A 100 15.97 -5.84 0.21
CA ALA A 100 14.73 -6.41 -0.29
C ALA A 100 14.66 -7.94 -0.15
N LEU A 101 13.51 -8.43 0.28
CA LEU A 101 13.05 -9.80 0.13
C LEU A 101 11.77 -9.75 -0.73
N ALA A 102 11.86 -10.16 -2.00
CA ALA A 102 10.77 -9.91 -2.93
C ALA A 102 10.65 -10.89 -4.10
N GLN A 103 9.58 -10.79 -4.87
CA GLN A 103 9.49 -11.49 -6.16
C GLN A 103 10.15 -10.63 -7.25
N PHE A 104 9.82 -9.34 -7.30
CA PHE A 104 10.40 -8.35 -8.20
C PHE A 104 11.03 -7.22 -7.38
N ALA A 105 12.33 -7.00 -7.52
CA ALA A 105 13.02 -5.96 -6.76
C ALA A 105 14.02 -5.14 -7.59
N LEU A 106 14.08 -3.85 -7.25
CA LEU A 106 15.23 -2.99 -7.49
C LEU A 106 15.79 -2.60 -6.12
N ALA A 107 17.01 -3.01 -5.78
CA ALA A 107 17.53 -2.72 -4.45
C ALA A 107 19.03 -2.52 -4.40
N TYR A 108 19.54 -2.04 -3.27
CA TYR A 108 20.99 -2.07 -3.02
C TYR A 108 21.47 -3.51 -2.82
N SER A 109 20.80 -4.25 -1.91
CA SER A 109 20.96 -5.70 -1.76
C SER A 109 19.59 -6.39 -1.77
N LEU A 110 19.49 -7.56 -2.41
CA LEU A 110 18.23 -8.29 -2.52
C LEU A 110 18.36 -9.82 -2.46
N LEU A 111 17.29 -10.44 -1.94
CA LEU A 111 16.90 -11.82 -2.23
C LEU A 111 15.60 -11.75 -3.04
N ALA A 112 15.65 -12.00 -4.36
CA ALA A 112 14.46 -11.92 -5.19
C ALA A 112 14.41 -12.91 -6.35
N GLN A 113 13.22 -13.17 -6.90
CA GLN A 113 13.09 -14.03 -8.08
C GLN A 113 13.61 -13.33 -9.33
N ILE A 114 13.19 -12.08 -9.54
CA ILE A 114 13.61 -11.21 -10.63
C ILE A 114 14.06 -9.88 -10.02
N GLY A 115 15.23 -9.38 -10.38
CA GLY A 115 15.62 -8.07 -9.86
C GLY A 115 16.94 -7.48 -10.34
N LEU A 116 17.11 -6.21 -10.02
CA LEU A 116 18.33 -5.46 -10.26
C LEU A 116 18.92 -5.04 -8.91
N TYR A 117 20.21 -5.30 -8.72
CA TYR A 117 20.92 -4.98 -7.49
C TYR A 117 22.17 -4.15 -7.72
N ILE A 118 22.69 -3.52 -6.67
CA ILE A 118 23.94 -2.74 -6.74
C ILE A 118 25.10 -3.52 -6.13
N ASP A 119 24.91 -4.09 -4.94
CA ASP A 119 25.97 -4.69 -4.14
C ASP A 119 25.88 -6.23 -4.12
N HIS A 120 24.86 -6.78 -3.44
CA HIS A 120 24.63 -8.23 -3.37
C HIS A 120 23.22 -8.60 -3.84
N GLY A 121 23.11 -9.54 -4.78
CA GLY A 121 21.83 -10.04 -5.26
C GLY A 121 21.80 -11.56 -5.36
N TYR A 122 20.79 -12.16 -4.75
CA TYR A 122 20.56 -13.60 -4.76
C TYR A 122 19.18 -13.90 -5.34
N GLY A 123 19.10 -14.82 -6.30
CA GLY A 123 17.85 -15.05 -7.02
C GLY A 123 17.98 -15.90 -8.27
N GLN A 124 16.83 -16.22 -8.88
CA GLN A 124 16.79 -16.93 -10.17
C GLN A 124 17.25 -16.05 -11.33
N LEU A 125 16.75 -14.81 -11.40
CA LEU A 125 16.97 -13.87 -12.50
C LEU A 125 17.35 -12.49 -11.95
N VAL A 126 18.56 -12.39 -11.40
CA VAL A 126 19.07 -11.16 -10.79
C VAL A 126 20.31 -10.66 -11.50
N TRP A 127 20.40 -9.36 -11.73
CA TRP A 127 21.53 -8.73 -12.42
C TRP A 127 22.08 -7.54 -11.65
N ASN A 128 23.39 -7.35 -11.73
CA ASN A 128 24.01 -6.13 -11.23
C ASN A 128 23.67 -4.96 -12.16
N LEU A 129 23.13 -3.89 -11.59
CA LEU A 129 22.68 -2.71 -12.32
C LEU A 129 23.84 -1.92 -12.94
N ILE A 130 24.99 -1.85 -12.26
CA ILE A 130 26.16 -1.10 -12.72
C ILE A 130 26.76 -1.79 -13.95
N ASP A 131 26.85 -3.12 -13.92
CA ASP A 131 27.39 -3.89 -15.04
C ASP A 131 26.50 -3.76 -16.29
N LEU A 132 25.18 -3.78 -16.10
CA LEU A 132 24.22 -3.59 -17.19
C LEU A 132 24.37 -2.22 -17.88
N LEU A 133 24.67 -1.16 -17.10
CA LEU A 133 24.86 0.20 -17.61
C LEU A 133 26.18 0.39 -18.36
N LYS A 134 27.18 -0.46 -18.11
CA LYS A 134 28.52 -0.39 -18.74
C LYS A 134 28.60 -1.10 -20.09
N LEU A 135 27.55 -1.81 -20.51
CA LEU A 135 27.54 -2.53 -21.78
C LEU A 135 27.49 -1.56 -22.97
N PRO A 136 28.38 -1.71 -23.98
CA PRO A 136 28.26 -0.96 -25.23
C PRO A 136 26.93 -1.33 -25.91
N ARG A 137 26.19 -0.31 -26.34
CA ARG A 137 24.91 -0.46 -27.07
C ARG A 137 25.13 -0.86 -28.52
#